data_AF-A0A8J8K390-F1
#
_entry.id   AF-A0A8J8K390-F1
#
_cell.length_a   1.000
_cell.length_b   1.000
_cell.length_c   1.000
_cell.angle_alpha   90.00
_cell.angle_beta   90.00
_cell.angle_gamma   90.00
#
_symmetry.space_group_name_H-M   'P 1'
#
loop_
_entity.id
_entity.type
_entity.pdbx_description
1 polymer ?
#
loop_
_entity_poly.entity_id
_entity_poly.type
_entity_poly.pdbx_seq_one_letter_code
_entity_poly.pdbx_strand_id
1 'polypeptide(L)' 'MSKQSDQVAIGFMRLTADERQEVVEKINEFINASESNKTVLTESLRVKAGLDLGPIGQGGCRCCGK' A
#
# COMPACT_ATOMS: atom_id res chain seq x y z
N MET A 1 12.35 -13.26 5.11
CA MET A 1 11.40 -12.22 4.67
C MET A 1 11.94 -11.57 3.41
N SER A 2 11.09 -11.12 2.48
CA SER A 2 11.57 -10.44 1.27
C SER A 2 11.91 -8.98 1.58
N LYS A 3 12.80 -8.35 0.80
CA LYS A 3 13.13 -6.92 0.93
C LYS A 3 11.89 -6.01 0.90
N GLN A 4 10.84 -6.45 0.20
CA GLN A 4 9.57 -5.73 0.08
C GLN A 4 8.76 -5.82 1.38
N SER A 5 8.73 -7.00 2.02
CA SER A 5 8.11 -7.19 3.33
C SER A 5 8.73 -6.26 4.37
N ASP A 6 10.06 -6.14 4.36
CA ASP A 6 10.80 -5.28 5.28
C ASP A 6 10.50 -3.80 5.05
N GLN A 7 10.39 -3.36 3.80
CA GLN A 7 10.03 -1.99 3.45
C GLN A 7 8.61 -1.63 3.90
N VAL A 8 7.64 -2.53 3.73
CA VAL A 8 6.26 -2.33 4.21
C VAL A 8 6.24 -2.23 5.73
N ALA A 9 6.95 -3.10 6.44
CA ALA A 9 7.02 -3.08 7.90
C ALA A 9 7.66 -1.78 8.42
N ILE A 10 8.75 -1.32 7.79
CA ILE A 10 9.40 -0.05 8.13
C ILE A 10 8.46 1.13 7.86
N GLY A 11 7.75 1.13 6.74
CA GLY A 11 6.75 2.15 6.41
C GLY A 11 5.64 2.24 7.45
N PHE A 12 5.08 1.09 7.83
CA PHE A 12 4.06 1.01 8.87
C PHE A 12 4.56 1.49 10.23
N MET A 13 5.79 1.16 10.62
CA MET A 13 6.38 1.63 11.88
C MET A 13 6.61 3.15 11.91
N ARG A 14 6.66 3.85 10.78
CA ARG A 14 6.82 5.32 10.74
C ARG A 14 5.51 6.07 10.94
N LEU A 15 4.38 5.39 10.82
CA LEU A 15 3.06 5.98 11.03
C LEU A 15 2.82 6.32 12.50
N THR A 16 2.03 7.38 12.72
CA THR A 16 1.46 7.72 14.02
C THR A 16 0.49 6.63 14.49
N ALA A 17 0.10 6.66 15.77
CA ALA A 17 -0.84 5.68 16.31
C ALA A 17 -2.19 5.69 15.58
N ASP A 18 -2.72 6.87 15.27
CA ASP A 18 -3.99 7.05 14.57
C ASP A 18 -3.91 6.53 13.13
N GLU A 19 -2.83 6.84 12.41
CA GLU A 19 -2.60 6.33 11.05
C GLU A 19 -2.41 4.80 11.03
N ARG A 20 -1.75 4.23 12.03
CA ARG A 20 -1.63 2.76 12.16
C ARG A 20 -2.99 2.12 12.36
N GLN A 21 -3.84 2.72 13.20
CA GLN A 21 -5.19 2.24 13.45
C GLN A 21 -6.01 2.25 12.15
N GLU A 22 -5.97 3.35 11.39
CA GLU A 22 -6.65 3.45 10.09
C GLU A 22 -6.17 2.38 9.10
N VAL A 23 -4.86 2.11 9.05
CA VAL A 23 -4.30 1.05 8.19
C VAL A 23 -4.80 -0.34 8.61
N VAL A 24 -4.82 -0.63 9.92
CA VAL A 24 -5.32 -1.90 10.46
C VAL A 24 -6.80 -2.09 10.12
N GLU A 25 -7.61 -1.05 10.26
CA GLU A 25 -9.04 -1.10 9.91
C GLU A 25 -9.26 -1.42 8.43
N LYS A 26 -8.54 -0.74 7.52
CA LYS A 26 -8.62 -1.01 6.07
C LYS A 26 -8.13 -2.41 5.69
N ILE A 27 -7.08 -2.91 6.34
CA ILE A 27 -6.61 -4.28 6.12
C ILE A 27 -7.69 -5.28 6.56
N ASN A 28 -8.29 -5.06 7.71
CA ASN A 28 -9.37 -5.92 8.20
C ASN A 28 -10.61 -5.85 7.31
N GLU A 29 -10.97 -4.67 6.80
CA GLU A 29 -12.04 -4.52 5.80
C GLU A 29 -11.74 -5.37 4.55
N PHE A 30 -10.51 -5.30 4.04
CA PHE A 30 -10.10 -6.09 2.88
C PHE A 30 -10.09 -7.60 3.14
N ILE A 31 -9.57 -8.06 4.28
CA ILE A 31 -9.50 -9.48 4.63
C ILE A 31 -10.90 -10.09 4.76
N ASN A 32 -11.82 -9.36 5.38
CA ASN A 32 -13.18 -9.82 5.65
C ASN A 32 -14.16 -9.57 4.49
N ALA A 33 -13.76 -8.82 3.46
CA ALA A 33 -14.56 -8.59 2.27
C ALA A 33 -14.75 -9.88 1.45
N SER A 34 -15.90 -10.00 0.76
CA SER A 34 -16.08 -11.01 -0.28
C SER A 34 -15.11 -10.79 -1.44
N GLU A 35 -14.80 -11.82 -2.23
CA GLU A 35 -13.89 -11.70 -3.39
C GLU A 35 -14.34 -10.63 -4.41
N SER A 36 -15.66 -10.50 -4.61
CA SER A 36 -16.23 -9.43 -5.43
C SER A 36 -15.90 -8.03 -4.88
N ASN A 37 -15.94 -7.87 -3.56
CA ASN A 37 -15.67 -6.61 -2.88
C ASN A 37 -14.17 -6.33 -2.78
N LYS A 38 -13.32 -7.35 -2.64
CA LYS A 38 -11.85 -7.20 -2.69
C LYS A 38 -11.38 -6.62 -4.01
N THR A 39 -12.01 -7.03 -5.13
CA THR A 39 -11.72 -6.46 -6.45
C THR A 39 -12.04 -4.96 -6.50
N VAL A 40 -13.21 -4.57 -5.98
CA VAL A 40 -13.63 -3.16 -5.89
C VAL A 40 -12.71 -2.34 -4.97
N LEU A 41 -12.35 -2.89 -3.81
CA LEU A 41 -11.43 -2.25 -2.86
C LEU A 41 -10.04 -2.05 -3.47
N THR A 42 -9.52 -3.07 -4.17
CA THR A 42 -8.23 -2.99 -4.86
C THR A 42 -8.23 -1.87 -5.91
N GLU A 43 -9.27 -1.82 -6.74
CA GLU A 43 -9.38 -0.77 -7.76
C GLU A 43 -9.55 0.62 -7.15
N SER A 44 -10.35 0.73 -6.07
CA SER A 44 -10.51 2.00 -5.33
C SER A 44 -9.17 2.49 -4.74
N LEU A 45 -8.38 1.59 -4.16
CA LEU A 45 -7.05 1.90 -3.64
C LEU A 45 -6.10 2.33 -4.75
N ARG A 46 -6.12 1.65 -5.90
CA ARG A 46 -5.33 1.98 -7.08
C ARG A 46 -5.67 3.37 -7.62
N VAL A 47 -6.96 3.69 -7.79
CA VAL A 47 -7.43 5.00 -8.25
C VAL A 47 -7.07 6.10 -7.26
N LYS A 48 -7.29 5.89 -5.96
CA LYS A 48 -6.95 6.87 -4.91
C LYS A 48 -5.46 7.13 -4.80
N ALA A 49 -4.62 6.12 -5.02
CA ALA A 49 -3.17 6.29 -5.00
C ALA A 49 -2.65 7.17 -6.15
N GLY A 50 -3.48 7.45 -7.18
CA GLY A 50 -3.13 8.31 -8.31
C GLY A 50 -1.91 7.83 -9.10
N LEU A 51 -1.43 6.63 -8.79
CA LEU A 51 -0.19 6.03 -9.24
C LEU A 51 -0.52 4.56 -9.47
N ASP A 52 -0.49 4.12 -10.72
CA ASP A 52 0.03 2.79 -10.96
C ASP A 52 1.40 2.78 -10.26
N LEU A 53 1.54 1.99 -9.19
CA LEU A 53 2.82 1.80 -8.53
C LEU A 53 3.82 1.56 -9.65
N GLY A 54 4.72 2.54 -9.85
CA GLY A 54 5.58 2.55 -11.02
C GLY A 54 6.29 1.21 -11.18
N PRO A 55 6.67 0.82 -12.41
CA PRO A 55 7.21 -0.51 -12.68
C PRO A 55 8.21 -0.94 -11.61
N ILE A 56 7.91 -2.07 -10.95
CA ILE A 56 8.69 -2.61 -9.84
C ILE A 56 10.09 -2.94 -10.37
N GLY A 57 11.05 -2.03 -10.17
CA GLY A 57 12.43 -2.20 -10.62
C GLY A 57 12.94 -1.22 -11.67
N GLN A 58 12.23 -0.14 -12.02
CA GLN A 58 12.90 0.96 -12.71
C GLN A 58 13.73 1.78 -11.72
N GLY A 59 15.01 1.96 -12.06
CA GLY A 59 15.95 2.80 -11.32
C GLY A 59 15.46 4.23 -11.13
N GLY A 60 16.16 4.95 -10.26
CA GLY A 60 15.73 6.18 -9.59
C GLY A 60 14.84 7.15 -10.37
N CYS A 61 13.93 7.79 -9.64
CA CYS A 61 12.96 8.77 -10.10
C CYS A 61 13.60 9.81 -11.02
N ARG A 62 13.06 9.97 -12.24
CA ARG A 62 13.61 10.95 -13.22
C ARG A 62 13.59 12.40 -12.73
N CYS A 63 12.73 12.75 -11.79
CA CYS A 63 12.64 14.10 -11.24
C CYS A 63 13.78 14.42 -10.27
N CYS A 64 14.25 13.45 -9.48
CA CYS A 64 15.22 13.70 -8.41
C CYS A 64 16.38 12.70 -8.35
N GLY A 65 16.45 11.75 -9.28
CA GLY A 65 17.46 10.69 -9.38
C GLY A 65 17.42 9.65 -8.26
N LYS A 66 16.46 9.72 -7.33
CA LYS A 66 16.35 8.82 -6.16
C LYS A 66 15.57 7.55 -6.45
#